data_AF-A0A7W6TP87-F1
#
_entry.id   AF-A0A7W6TP87-F1
#
_cell.length_a   1.000
_cell.length_b   1.000
_cell.length_c   1.000
_cell.angle_alpha   90.00
_cell.angle_beta   90.00
_cell.angle_gamma   90.00
#
_symmetry.space_group_name_H-M   'P 1'
#
loop_
_entity.id
_entity.type
_entity.pdbx_description
1 polymer ?
#
loop_
_entity_poly.entity_id
_entity_poly.type
_entity_poly.pdbx_seq_one_letter_code
_entity_poly.pdbx_strand_id
1 'polypeptide(L)'
;MSTIALPKTSSYDRTMQLFGGMWFMLLALGVAIKIGSSAHDPWPSLLSSVCLAVFYVLLALLVITRPPAKAQANGRLPRIAAFVGTYMPWTIAFFGETDKALPNLASTVCVLIGMIMMLVTIRHLGRSFSLVPQARNVVQTGPYRWIKHPLYLAEEIAVLGVVLRSPTPLTAVLLVLHIGVQVCRIYYEEDLLRRNCPEYSGYEASRWRVIPYVW
;
A
#
# COMPACT_ATOMS: atom_id res chain seq x y z
N MET A 1 -9.23 6.73 -20.45
CA MET A 1 -9.98 5.64 -19.78
C MET A 1 -11.38 6.15 -19.49
N SER A 2 -12.43 5.33 -19.45
CA SER A 2 -13.75 5.82 -19.00
C SER A 2 -13.82 5.80 -17.47
N THR A 3 -14.62 6.66 -16.86
CA THR A 3 -14.92 6.65 -15.40
C THR A 3 -16.41 6.44 -15.17
N ILE A 4 -16.79 5.68 -14.15
CA ILE A 4 -18.18 5.52 -13.72
C ILE A 4 -18.38 6.41 -12.49
N ALA A 5 -19.32 7.34 -12.59
CA ALA A 5 -19.84 8.06 -11.44
C ALA A 5 -20.61 7.07 -10.55
N LEU A 6 -20.24 6.96 -9.28
CA LEU A 6 -20.89 6.03 -8.37
C LEU A 6 -22.15 6.68 -7.76
N PRO A 7 -23.30 5.98 -7.73
CA PRO A 7 -24.48 6.46 -7.03
C PRO A 7 -24.18 6.65 -5.54
N LYS A 8 -24.75 7.70 -4.93
CA LYS A 8 -24.31 8.27 -3.64
C LYS A 8 -24.33 7.35 -2.42
N THR A 9 -24.98 6.19 -2.47
CA THR A 9 -24.87 5.11 -1.48
C THR A 9 -25.46 3.86 -2.09
N SER A 10 -24.64 2.97 -2.65
CA SER A 10 -25.12 1.65 -3.11
C SER A 10 -24.86 0.59 -2.04
N SER A 11 -25.75 -0.39 -1.91
CA SER A 11 -25.50 -1.60 -1.10
C SER A 11 -24.14 -2.22 -1.42
N TYR A 12 -23.67 -2.07 -2.68
CA TYR A 12 -22.33 -2.46 -3.12
C TYR A 12 -21.20 -1.85 -2.27
N ASP A 13 -21.26 -0.56 -1.95
CA ASP A 13 -20.20 0.10 -1.17
C ASP A 13 -20.14 -0.45 0.25
N ARG A 14 -21.31 -0.66 0.89
CA ARG A 14 -21.38 -1.27 2.22
C ARG A 14 -20.83 -2.69 2.22
N THR A 15 -21.20 -3.48 1.21
CA THR A 15 -20.68 -4.85 1.04
C THR A 15 -19.15 -4.84 0.88
N MET A 16 -18.62 -3.93 0.06
CA MET A 16 -17.17 -3.80 -0.15
C MET A 16 -16.42 -3.33 1.12
N GLN A 17 -17.04 -2.44 1.91
CA GLN A 17 -16.51 -1.99 3.20
C GLN A 17 -16.45 -3.14 4.21
N LEU A 18 -17.53 -3.93 4.31
CA LEU A 18 -17.60 -5.08 5.21
C LEU A 18 -16.58 -6.15 4.85
N PHE A 19 -16.56 -6.62 3.61
CA PHE A 19 -15.62 -7.66 3.18
C PHE A 19 -14.17 -7.18 3.24
N GLY A 20 -13.90 -5.95 2.79
CA GLY A 20 -12.55 -5.38 2.88
C GLY A 20 -12.08 -5.17 4.32
N GLY A 21 -12.97 -4.69 5.20
CA GLY A 21 -12.68 -4.53 6.62
C GLY A 21 -12.43 -5.87 7.32
N MET A 22 -13.28 -6.86 7.06
CA MET A 22 -13.13 -8.22 7.59
C MET A 22 -11.82 -8.85 7.13
N TRP A 23 -11.45 -8.70 5.86
CA TRP A 23 -10.18 -9.19 5.33
C TRP A 23 -8.97 -8.63 6.10
N PHE A 24 -8.91 -7.30 6.27
CA PHE A 24 -7.80 -6.69 7.02
C PHE A 24 -7.80 -7.05 8.50
N MET A 25 -8.96 -7.26 9.12
CA MET A 25 -9.04 -7.76 10.50
C MET A 25 -8.52 -9.20 10.61
N LEU A 26 -8.81 -10.06 9.63
CA LEU A 26 -8.26 -11.42 9.59
C LEU A 26 -6.73 -11.39 9.44
N LEU A 27 -6.20 -10.49 8.60
CA LEU A 27 -4.75 -10.29 8.48
C LEU A 27 -4.13 -9.81 9.80
N ALA A 28 -4.76 -8.84 10.47
CA ALA A 28 -4.31 -8.35 11.78
C ALA A 28 -4.31 -9.48 12.83
N LEU A 29 -5.35 -10.31 12.85
CA LEU A 29 -5.45 -11.47 13.75
C LEU A 29 -4.34 -12.49 13.47
N GLY A 30 -4.08 -12.81 12.20
CA GLY A 30 -2.99 -13.71 11.82
C GLY A 30 -1.61 -13.22 12.30
N VAL A 31 -1.36 -11.91 12.18
CA VAL A 31 -0.13 -11.30 12.70
C VAL A 31 -0.09 -11.30 14.22
N ALA A 32 -1.22 -11.07 14.91
CA ALA A 32 -1.30 -11.13 16.38
C ALA A 32 -1.01 -12.54 16.91
N ILE A 33 -1.54 -13.57 16.26
CA ILE A 33 -1.24 -14.97 16.59
C ILE A 33 0.26 -15.25 16.40
N LYS A 34 0.84 -14.80 15.28
CA LYS A 34 2.29 -14.92 15.01
C LYS A 34 3.13 -14.23 16.09
N ILE A 35 2.73 -13.04 16.54
CA ILE A 35 3.42 -12.31 17.61
C ILE A 35 3.42 -13.14 18.91
N GLY A 36 2.27 -13.73 19.28
CA GLY A 36 2.16 -14.58 20.46
C GLY A 36 3.01 -15.85 20.38
N SER A 37 3.15 -16.44 19.19
CA SER A 37 3.98 -17.65 19.00
C SER A 37 5.48 -17.36 18.86
N SER A 38 5.87 -16.12 18.56
CA SER A 38 7.25 -15.73 18.24
C SER A 38 7.83 -14.76 19.27
N ALA A 39 7.41 -14.87 20.53
CA ALA A 39 7.84 -13.97 21.61
C ALA A 39 9.34 -14.01 21.90
N HIS A 40 10.05 -15.03 21.44
CA HIS A 40 11.50 -15.19 21.55
C HIS A 40 12.29 -14.58 20.38
N ASP A 41 11.61 -14.09 19.34
CA ASP A 41 12.26 -13.46 18.20
C ASP A 41 12.98 -12.16 18.60
N PRO A 42 14.02 -11.74 17.86
CA PRO A 42 14.69 -10.46 18.07
C PRO A 42 13.71 -9.28 18.11
N TRP A 43 13.95 -8.29 18.98
CA TRP A 43 13.07 -7.13 19.12
C TRP A 43 12.71 -6.40 17.79
N PRO A 44 13.58 -6.32 16.76
CA PRO A 44 13.22 -5.64 15.51
C PRO A 44 12.13 -6.37 14.70
N SER A 45 12.13 -7.70 14.70
CA SER A 45 11.12 -8.48 13.98
C SER A 45 9.77 -8.46 14.71
N LEU A 46 9.82 -8.45 16.05
CA LEU A 46 8.65 -8.22 16.89
C LEU A 46 8.06 -6.83 16.62
N LEU A 47 8.88 -5.78 16.62
CA LEU A 47 8.44 -4.42 16.33
C LEU A 47 7.84 -4.31 14.93
N SER A 48 8.48 -4.90 13.92
CA SER A 48 7.95 -4.92 12.55
C SER A 48 6.59 -5.62 12.47
N SER A 49 6.43 -6.73 13.19
CA SER A 49 5.15 -7.46 13.27
C SER A 49 4.07 -6.65 13.97
N VAL A 50 4.41 -5.93 15.05
CA VAL A 50 3.49 -5.01 15.73
C VAL A 50 3.08 -3.87 14.80
N CYS A 51 4.04 -3.24 14.10
CA CYS A 51 3.73 -2.21 13.10
C CYS A 51 2.81 -2.73 12.00
N LEU A 52 2.99 -3.99 11.56
CA LEU A 52 2.14 -4.62 10.55
C LEU A 52 0.72 -4.90 11.06
N ALA A 53 0.59 -5.37 12.30
CA ALA A 53 -0.72 -5.53 12.94
C ALA A 53 -1.44 -4.19 13.04
N VAL A 54 -0.76 -3.14 13.51
CA VAL A 54 -1.32 -1.78 13.58
C VAL A 54 -1.71 -1.27 12.20
N PHE A 55 -0.88 -1.51 11.18
CA PHE A 55 -1.17 -1.12 9.80
C PHE A 55 -2.45 -1.80 9.28
N TYR A 56 -2.60 -3.12 9.48
CA TYR A 56 -3.81 -3.83 9.06
C TYR A 56 -5.05 -3.40 9.83
N VAL A 57 -4.95 -3.17 11.15
CA VAL A 57 -6.08 -2.61 11.93
C VAL A 57 -6.46 -1.23 11.39
N LEU A 58 -5.49 -0.38 11.09
CA LEU A 58 -5.74 0.95 10.55
C LEU A 58 -6.38 0.88 9.16
N LEU A 59 -5.92 -0.02 8.28
CA LEU A 59 -6.57 -0.27 7.00
C LEU A 59 -8.01 -0.76 7.17
N ALA A 60 -8.27 -1.68 8.11
CA ALA A 60 -9.62 -2.15 8.40
C ALA A 60 -10.53 -1.00 8.84
N LEU A 61 -10.08 -0.19 9.81
CA LEU A 61 -10.81 0.97 10.30
C LEU A 61 -11.08 2.00 9.19
N LEU A 62 -10.09 2.31 8.35
CA LEU A 62 -10.26 3.24 7.24
C LEU A 62 -11.21 2.68 6.17
N VAL A 63 -11.13 1.39 5.85
CA VAL A 63 -12.02 0.75 4.87
C VAL A 63 -13.45 0.70 5.38
N ILE A 64 -13.68 0.45 6.67
CA ILE A 64 -15.01 0.43 7.27
C ILE A 64 -15.59 1.85 7.40
N THR A 65 -14.77 2.82 7.79
CA THR A 65 -15.25 4.18 8.07
C THR A 65 -15.23 5.10 6.85
N ARG A 66 -14.58 4.77 5.73
CA ARG A 66 -14.44 5.69 4.58
C ARG A 66 -15.80 6.09 3.96
N PRO A 67 -15.93 7.35 3.49
CA PRO A 67 -17.08 7.78 2.70
C PRO A 67 -17.05 7.17 1.28
N PRO A 68 -18.21 7.19 0.57
CA PRO A 68 -18.29 6.75 -0.81
C PRO A 68 -17.32 7.55 -1.71
N ALA A 69 -16.79 6.90 -2.74
CA ALA A 69 -15.87 7.56 -3.68
C ALA A 69 -16.62 8.50 -4.63
N LYS A 70 -15.95 9.58 -5.08
CA LYS A 70 -16.48 10.48 -6.13
C LYS A 70 -16.55 9.77 -7.48
N ALA A 71 -15.52 8.99 -7.79
CA ALA A 71 -15.44 8.18 -9.00
C ALA A 71 -14.52 6.96 -8.80
N GLN A 72 -14.67 5.96 -9.66
CA GLN A 72 -13.79 4.80 -9.72
C GLN A 72 -13.33 4.54 -11.16
N ALA A 73 -12.13 3.97 -11.31
CA ALA A 73 -11.63 3.60 -12.63
C ALA A 73 -12.50 2.50 -13.25
N ASN A 74 -12.88 2.67 -14.52
CA ASN A 74 -13.59 1.62 -15.25
C ASN A 74 -12.63 0.58 -15.79
N GLY A 75 -13.17 -0.62 -15.99
CA GLY A 75 -12.45 -1.72 -16.62
C GLY A 75 -11.82 -2.69 -15.61
N ARG A 76 -11.39 -3.83 -16.15
CA ARG A 76 -10.81 -4.93 -15.36
C ARG A 76 -9.34 -4.67 -15.01
N LEU A 77 -8.60 -3.96 -15.88
CA LEU A 77 -7.16 -3.74 -15.72
C LEU A 77 -6.79 -3.00 -14.42
N PRO A 78 -7.44 -1.88 -14.00
CA PRO A 78 -7.11 -1.23 -12.74
C PRO A 78 -7.37 -2.11 -11.51
N ARG A 79 -8.39 -2.97 -11.60
CA ARG A 79 -8.74 -3.91 -10.52
C ARG A 79 -7.72 -5.04 -10.43
N ILE A 80 -7.29 -5.58 -11.58
CA ILE A 80 -6.23 -6.58 -11.67
C ILE A 80 -4.92 -5.97 -11.15
N ALA A 81 -4.53 -4.78 -11.60
CA ALA A 81 -3.33 -4.11 -11.12
C ALA A 81 -3.37 -3.86 -9.61
N ALA A 82 -4.51 -3.42 -9.06
CA ALA A 82 -4.68 -3.28 -7.61
C ALA A 82 -4.53 -4.61 -6.87
N PHE A 83 -5.16 -5.68 -7.37
CA PHE A 83 -5.06 -7.01 -6.78
C PHE A 83 -3.64 -7.56 -6.84
N VAL A 84 -3.01 -7.52 -8.02
CA VAL A 84 -1.64 -7.98 -8.24
C VAL A 84 -0.66 -7.17 -7.40
N GLY A 85 -0.75 -5.84 -7.39
CA GLY A 85 0.12 -5.00 -6.56
C GLY A 85 -0.02 -5.31 -5.07
N THR A 86 -1.24 -5.55 -4.60
CA THR A 86 -1.47 -5.84 -3.17
C THR A 86 -0.94 -7.21 -2.74
N TYR A 87 -1.07 -8.24 -3.58
CA TYR A 87 -0.82 -9.63 -3.17
C TYR A 87 0.43 -10.26 -3.77
N MET A 88 0.99 -9.73 -4.86
CA MET A 88 2.23 -10.25 -5.46
C MET A 88 3.38 -10.34 -4.45
N PRO A 89 3.62 -9.35 -3.56
CA PRO A 89 4.73 -9.44 -2.60
C PRO A 89 4.67 -10.66 -1.68
N TRP A 90 3.48 -11.21 -1.42
CA TRP A 90 3.32 -12.39 -0.57
C TRP A 90 3.95 -13.63 -1.19
N THR A 91 4.08 -13.66 -2.52
CA THR A 91 4.74 -14.78 -3.21
C THR A 91 6.24 -14.85 -2.89
N ILE A 92 6.86 -13.73 -2.52
CA ILE A 92 8.28 -13.66 -2.16
C ILE A 92 8.57 -14.47 -0.89
N ALA A 93 7.60 -14.57 0.02
CA ALA A 93 7.75 -15.34 1.25
C ALA A 93 7.84 -16.87 1.04
N PHE A 94 7.48 -17.37 -0.14
CA PHE A 94 7.68 -18.79 -0.49
C PHE A 94 9.11 -19.11 -0.92
N PHE A 95 9.93 -18.09 -1.16
CA PHE A 95 11.34 -18.26 -1.46
C PHE A 95 12.11 -18.36 -0.14
N GLY A 96 12.88 -19.44 0.04
CA GLY A 96 13.62 -19.71 1.27
C GLY A 96 14.53 -18.56 1.70
N GLU A 97 14.82 -18.50 3.00
CA GLU A 97 15.58 -17.41 3.60
C GLU A 97 17.10 -17.65 3.49
N THR A 98 17.88 -16.56 3.44
CA THR A 98 19.34 -16.66 3.51
C THR A 98 19.84 -16.69 4.95
N ASP A 99 20.87 -17.49 5.23
CA ASP A 99 21.53 -17.51 6.53
C ASP A 99 22.54 -16.35 6.72
N LYS A 100 22.74 -15.53 5.69
CA LYS A 100 23.72 -14.44 5.71
C LYS A 100 23.23 -13.30 6.61
N ALA A 101 24.06 -12.92 7.58
CA ALA A 101 23.74 -11.86 8.55
C ALA A 101 23.49 -10.48 7.90
N LEU A 102 24.32 -10.07 6.93
CA LEU A 102 24.22 -8.73 6.34
C LEU A 102 22.91 -8.51 5.55
N PRO A 103 22.48 -9.40 4.62
CA PRO A 103 21.17 -9.29 3.98
C PRO A 103 20.00 -9.32 4.96
N ASN A 104 20.06 -10.14 6.02
CA ASN A 104 19.01 -10.20 7.04
C ASN A 104 18.90 -8.91 7.87
N LEU A 105 20.03 -8.29 8.21
CA LEU A 105 20.03 -6.98 8.87
C LEU A 105 19.45 -5.90 7.94
N ALA A 106 19.91 -5.84 6.69
CA ALA A 106 19.40 -4.89 5.69
C ALA A 106 17.89 -5.09 5.45
N SER A 107 17.44 -6.33 5.33
CA SER A 107 16.03 -6.73 5.24
C SER A 107 15.22 -6.17 6.41
N THR A 108 15.67 -6.43 7.64
CA THR A 108 15.00 -5.96 8.87
C THR A 108 14.88 -4.45 8.90
N VAL A 109 15.95 -3.73 8.57
CA VAL A 109 15.96 -2.26 8.54
C VAL A 109 15.00 -1.72 7.46
N CYS A 110 15.06 -2.27 6.24
CA CYS A 110 14.18 -1.87 5.15
C CYS A 110 12.71 -2.13 5.47
N VAL A 111 12.35 -3.32 5.97
CA VAL A 111 10.97 -3.64 6.37
C VAL A 111 10.50 -2.67 7.45
N LEU A 112 11.30 -2.46 8.51
CA LEU A 112 10.91 -1.57 9.60
C LEU A 112 10.68 -0.13 9.12
N ILE A 113 11.60 0.42 8.32
CA ILE A 113 11.46 1.77 7.75
C ILE A 113 10.21 1.85 6.86
N GLY A 114 10.03 0.89 5.96
CA GLY A 114 8.85 0.83 5.08
C GLY A 114 7.55 0.78 5.87
N MET A 115 7.48 -0.05 6.91
CA MET A 115 6.31 -0.16 7.79
C MET A 115 5.99 1.16 8.51
N ILE A 116 7.00 1.82 9.09
CA ILE A 116 6.81 3.11 9.76
C ILE A 116 6.35 4.18 8.76
N MET A 117 6.99 4.25 7.59
CA MET A 117 6.59 5.18 6.54
C MET A 117 5.17 4.92 6.04
N MET A 118 4.75 3.67 5.91
CA MET A 118 3.38 3.29 5.55
C MET A 118 2.40 3.76 6.63
N LEU A 119 2.69 3.54 7.92
CA LEU A 119 1.85 3.99 9.04
C LEU A 119 1.68 5.52 9.06
N VAL A 120 2.77 6.27 8.89
CA VAL A 120 2.71 7.74 8.82
C VAL A 120 1.89 8.17 7.61
N THR A 121 2.16 7.58 6.45
CA THR A 121 1.51 7.95 5.19
C THR A 121 0.01 7.65 5.21
N ILE A 122 -0.38 6.46 5.66
CA ILE A 122 -1.78 6.05 5.70
C ILE A 122 -2.57 6.86 6.74
N ARG A 123 -1.93 7.27 7.84
CA ARG A 123 -2.54 8.19 8.82
C ARG A 123 -2.88 9.54 8.19
N HIS A 124 -2.00 10.08 7.35
CA HIS A 124 -2.26 11.33 6.63
C HIS A 124 -3.30 11.15 5.52
N LEU A 125 -3.26 10.04 4.79
CA LEU A 125 -4.23 9.74 3.73
C LEU A 125 -5.64 9.51 4.31
N GLY A 126 -5.70 8.84 5.45
CA GLY A 126 -6.92 8.58 6.20
C GLY A 126 -8.04 8.00 5.34
N ARG A 127 -9.23 8.61 5.44
CA ARG A 127 -10.46 8.14 4.77
C ARG A 127 -10.44 8.32 3.24
N SER A 128 -9.39 8.95 2.68
CA SER A 128 -9.18 8.98 1.23
C SER A 128 -8.61 7.67 0.67
N PHE A 129 -8.08 6.78 1.52
CA PHE A 129 -7.46 5.53 1.08
C PHE A 129 -8.39 4.60 0.29
N SER A 130 -7.82 3.96 -0.74
CA SER A 130 -8.48 2.91 -1.51
C SER A 130 -7.45 1.92 -2.08
N LEU A 131 -7.78 0.63 -2.04
CA LEU A 131 -7.00 -0.40 -2.71
C LEU A 131 -7.09 -0.30 -4.24
N VAL A 132 -8.32 -0.16 -4.73
CA VAL A 132 -8.59 0.06 -6.16
C VAL A 132 -8.56 1.55 -6.43
N PRO A 133 -7.98 2.02 -7.56
CA PRO A 133 -7.98 3.44 -7.89
C PRO A 133 -9.38 4.05 -7.83
N GLN A 134 -9.55 5.01 -6.92
CA GLN A 134 -10.80 5.73 -6.67
C GLN A 134 -10.48 7.19 -6.35
N ALA A 135 -11.24 8.12 -6.93
CA ALA A 135 -11.10 9.54 -6.66
C ALA A 135 -11.92 9.92 -5.41
N ARG A 136 -11.28 10.58 -4.45
CA ARG A 136 -11.90 11.16 -3.24
C ARG A 136 -11.41 12.60 -3.02
N ASN A 137 -10.71 12.85 -1.92
CA ASN A 137 -10.11 14.14 -1.61
C ASN A 137 -8.61 14.05 -1.82
N VAL A 138 -8.04 15.08 -2.44
CA VAL A 138 -6.60 15.20 -2.63
C VAL A 138 -5.96 15.57 -1.30
N VAL A 139 -5.14 14.67 -0.75
CA VAL A 139 -4.40 14.91 0.48
C VAL A 139 -3.04 15.51 0.15
N GLN A 140 -2.71 16.61 0.81
CA GLN A 140 -1.45 17.36 0.58
C GLN A 140 -0.64 17.56 1.87
N THR A 141 -1.03 16.91 2.96
CA THR A 141 -0.39 17.05 4.29
C THR A 141 0.57 15.89 4.58
N GLY A 142 1.48 16.10 5.53
CA GLY A 142 2.46 15.07 5.91
C GLY A 142 3.42 14.72 4.77
N PRO A 143 3.70 13.44 4.51
CA PRO A 143 4.55 12.99 3.40
C PRO A 143 4.10 13.47 2.02
N TYR A 144 2.79 13.67 1.84
CA TYR A 144 2.20 14.16 0.58
C TYR A 144 2.61 15.61 0.24
N ARG A 145 3.20 16.36 1.18
CA ARG A 145 3.77 17.68 0.85
C ARG A 145 5.04 17.59 -0.01
N TRP A 146 5.70 16.45 -0.05
CA TRP A 146 6.99 16.25 -0.72
C TRP A 146 6.81 15.52 -2.05
N ILE A 147 6.05 14.42 -2.03
CA ILE A 147 5.82 13.54 -3.19
C ILE A 147 4.35 13.11 -3.23
N LYS A 148 3.83 12.79 -4.42
CA LYS A 148 2.42 12.45 -4.64
C LYS A 148 2.07 11.05 -4.15
N HIS A 149 3.03 10.13 -4.20
CA HIS A 149 2.83 8.68 -4.01
C HIS A 149 3.71 8.09 -2.90
N PRO A 150 3.76 8.69 -1.68
CA PRO A 150 4.63 8.23 -0.60
C PRO A 150 4.25 6.84 -0.07
N LEU A 151 2.99 6.42 -0.24
CA LEU A 151 2.55 5.10 0.21
C LEU A 151 3.18 4.00 -0.65
N TYR A 152 3.19 4.21 -1.97
CA TYR A 152 3.83 3.32 -2.93
C TYR A 152 5.35 3.25 -2.68
N LEU A 153 6.00 4.38 -2.39
CA LEU A 153 7.42 4.38 -2.00
C LEU A 153 7.67 3.53 -0.74
N ALA A 154 6.86 3.75 0.30
CA ALA A 154 6.98 3.02 1.56
C ALA A 154 6.74 1.52 1.39
N GLU A 155 5.79 1.14 0.53
CA GLU A 155 5.53 -0.23 0.15
C GLU A 155 6.74 -0.84 -0.57
N GLU A 156 7.33 -0.19 -1.57
CA GLU A 156 8.52 -0.70 -2.26
C GLU A 156 9.74 -0.84 -1.35
N ILE A 157 9.92 0.05 -0.36
CA ILE A 157 10.98 -0.09 0.65
C ILE A 157 10.76 -1.36 1.48
N ALA A 158 9.51 -1.66 1.86
CA ALA A 158 9.18 -2.89 2.59
C ALA A 158 9.38 -4.13 1.71
N VAL A 159 8.93 -4.11 0.45
CA VAL A 159 9.09 -5.23 -0.50
C VAL A 159 10.58 -5.49 -0.79
N LEU A 160 11.39 -4.44 -0.95
CA LEU A 160 12.84 -4.57 -1.05
C LEU A 160 13.41 -5.29 0.18
N GLY A 161 12.96 -4.94 1.39
CA GLY A 161 13.36 -5.64 2.60
C GLY A 161 13.02 -7.13 2.58
N VAL A 162 11.82 -7.51 2.11
CA VAL A 162 11.45 -8.92 1.94
C VAL A 162 12.35 -9.62 0.91
N VAL A 163 12.68 -8.97 -0.20
CA VAL A 163 13.58 -9.51 -1.23
C VAL A 163 14.99 -9.74 -0.70
N LEU A 164 15.50 -8.84 0.14
CA LEU A 164 16.82 -8.97 0.78
C LEU A 164 16.91 -10.16 1.72
N ARG A 165 15.78 -10.69 2.23
CA ARG A 165 15.74 -11.91 3.04
C ARG A 165 15.96 -13.17 2.20
N SER A 166 15.64 -13.12 0.92
CA SER A 166 15.77 -14.22 -0.03
C SER A 166 16.40 -13.73 -1.34
N PRO A 167 17.66 -13.23 -1.33
CA PRO A 167 18.25 -12.46 -2.43
C PRO A 167 18.65 -13.38 -3.59
N THR A 168 17.70 -13.63 -4.49
CA THR A 168 17.87 -14.45 -5.69
C THR A 168 17.54 -13.63 -6.93
N PRO A 169 18.01 -14.01 -8.12
CA PRO A 169 17.62 -13.34 -9.36
C PRO A 169 16.09 -13.32 -9.55
N LEU A 170 15.38 -14.37 -9.11
CA LEU A 170 13.93 -14.47 -9.24
C LEU A 170 13.19 -13.50 -8.31
N THR A 171 13.60 -13.37 -7.04
CA THR A 171 13.00 -12.38 -6.13
C THR A 171 13.32 -10.94 -6.55
N ALA A 172 14.47 -10.70 -7.16
CA ALA A 172 14.78 -9.41 -7.79
C ALA A 172 13.88 -9.11 -9.00
N VAL A 173 13.58 -10.10 -9.86
CA VAL A 173 12.61 -9.94 -10.96
C VAL A 173 11.22 -9.64 -10.42
N LEU A 174 10.79 -10.31 -9.35
CA LEU A 174 9.50 -10.04 -8.70
C LEU A 174 9.41 -8.60 -8.18
N LEU A 175 10.50 -8.06 -7.60
CA LEU A 175 10.55 -6.65 -7.19
C LEU A 175 10.36 -5.70 -8.38
N VAL A 176 11.07 -5.93 -9.49
CA VAL A 176 10.96 -5.08 -10.69
C VAL A 176 9.55 -5.14 -11.28
N LEU A 177 8.95 -6.33 -11.33
CA LEU A 177 7.56 -6.49 -11.77
C LEU A 177 6.58 -5.77 -10.84
N HIS A 178 6.81 -5.86 -9.52
CA HIS A 178 5.98 -5.17 -8.53
C HIS A 178 6.05 -3.64 -8.70
N ILE A 179 7.26 -3.08 -8.85
CA ILE A 179 7.47 -1.65 -9.17
C ILE A 179 6.71 -1.27 -10.44
N GLY A 180 6.79 -2.07 -11.51
CA GLY A 180 6.04 -1.83 -12.74
C GLY A 180 4.52 -1.80 -12.53
N VAL A 181 3.99 -2.69 -11.69
CA VAL A 181 2.57 -2.70 -11.31
C VAL A 181 2.20 -1.46 -10.51
N GLN A 182 3.03 -1.02 -9.56
CA GLN A 182 2.79 0.20 -8.80
C GLN A 182 2.83 1.45 -9.68
N VAL A 183 3.75 1.51 -10.66
CA VAL A 183 3.78 2.57 -11.67
C VAL A 183 2.47 2.60 -12.47
N CYS A 184 1.94 1.44 -12.89
CA CYS A 184 0.63 1.37 -13.55
C CYS A 184 -0.50 1.90 -12.65
N ARG A 185 -0.50 1.53 -11.37
CA ARG A 185 -1.49 2.00 -10.38
C ARG A 185 -1.43 3.51 -10.18
N ILE A 186 -0.22 4.07 -10.10
CA ILE A 186 0.02 5.51 -10.04
C ILE A 186 -0.66 6.20 -11.23
N TYR A 187 -0.45 5.73 -12.46
CA TYR A 187 -1.07 6.36 -13.63
C TYR A 187 -2.60 6.31 -13.60
N TYR A 188 -3.20 5.20 -13.16
CA TYR A 188 -4.65 5.10 -13.01
C TYR A 188 -5.19 6.04 -11.93
N GLU A 189 -4.47 6.20 -10.83
CA GLU A 189 -4.84 7.09 -9.74
C GLU A 189 -4.76 8.56 -10.16
N GLU A 190 -3.66 8.97 -10.80
CA GLU A 190 -3.52 10.34 -11.30
C GLU A 190 -4.57 10.69 -12.36
N ASP A 191 -4.85 9.76 -13.30
CA ASP A 191 -5.88 9.96 -14.33
C ASP A 191 -7.28 10.15 -13.71
N LEU A 192 -7.59 9.38 -12.67
CA LEU A 192 -8.82 9.53 -11.89
C LEU A 192 -8.89 10.88 -11.16
N LEU A 193 -7.81 11.27 -10.49
CA LEU A 193 -7.75 12.52 -9.74
C LEU A 193 -7.86 13.72 -10.69
N ARG A 194 -7.14 13.73 -11.82
CA ARG A 194 -7.23 14.80 -12.83
C ARG A 194 -8.65 15.02 -13.33
N ARG A 195 -9.41 13.95 -13.55
CA ARG A 195 -10.78 14.04 -14.09
C ARG A 195 -11.85 14.41 -13.07
N ASN A 196 -11.62 14.11 -11.78
CA ASN A 196 -12.68 14.16 -10.77
C ASN A 196 -12.39 15.08 -9.58
N CYS A 197 -11.17 15.64 -9.50
CA CYS A 197 -10.71 16.51 -8.42
C CYS A 197 -10.06 17.76 -9.01
N PRO A 198 -10.81 18.87 -9.19
CA PRO A 198 -10.26 20.14 -9.70
C PRO A 198 -9.02 20.62 -8.93
N GLU A 199 -9.00 20.37 -7.61
CA GLU A 199 -7.91 20.71 -6.70
C GLU A 199 -6.60 19.94 -6.97
N TYR A 200 -6.64 18.86 -7.77
CA TYR A 200 -5.46 18.07 -8.10
C TYR A 200 -4.50 18.78 -9.04
N SER A 201 -4.99 19.66 -9.92
CA SER A 201 -4.19 20.32 -10.96
C SER A 201 -2.99 21.11 -10.41
N GLY A 202 -3.22 21.97 -9.40
CA GLY A 202 -2.15 22.74 -8.77
C GLY A 202 -1.19 21.88 -7.94
N TYR A 203 -1.71 20.82 -7.32
CA TYR A 203 -0.90 19.86 -6.58
C TYR A 203 0.03 19.06 -7.50
N GLU A 204 -0.50 18.60 -8.64
CA GLU A 204 0.24 17.83 -9.62
C GLU A 204 1.45 18.58 -10.18
N ALA A 205 1.29 19.87 -10.47
CA ALA A 205 2.36 20.69 -11.03
C ALA A 205 3.51 20.98 -10.04
N SER A 206 3.27 20.84 -8.73
CA SER A 206 4.22 21.26 -7.69
C SER A 206 4.97 20.10 -7.03
N ARG A 207 4.67 18.84 -7.38
CA ARG A 207 5.17 17.66 -6.67
C ARG A 207 5.63 16.55 -7.62
N TRP A 208 6.72 15.90 -7.26
CA TRP A 208 7.17 14.65 -7.88
C TRP A 208 6.26 13.49 -7.49
N ARG A 209 6.21 12.44 -8.29
CA ARG A 209 5.45 11.22 -8.00
C ARG A 209 6.06 10.49 -6.83
N VAL A 210 7.32 10.09 -6.95
CA VAL A 210 8.01 9.20 -6.00
C VAL A 210 9.42 9.69 -5.68
N ILE A 211 10.22 10.03 -6.70
CA ILE A 211 11.64 10.36 -6.52
C ILE A 211 11.82 11.86 -6.75
N PRO A 212 12.17 12.64 -5.71
CA PRO A 212 12.42 14.07 -5.86
C PRO A 212 13.44 14.36 -6.95
N TYR A 213 13.16 15.38 -7.76
CA TYR A 213 13.96 15.82 -8.91
C TYR A 213 14.08 14.83 -10.08
N VAL A 214 13.41 13.67 -10.01
CA VAL A 214 13.43 12.66 -11.09
C VAL A 214 12.02 12.40 -11.62
N TRP A 215 11.11 11.93 -10.75
CA TRP A 215 9.79 11.49 -11.19
C TRP A 215 8.72 11.65 -10.13
#